data_AF-A0AAW3BH29-F1
#
_entry.id   AF-A0AAW3BH29-F1
#
_cell.length_a   1.000
_cell.length_b   1.000
_cell.length_c   1.000
_cell.angle_alpha   90.00
_cell.angle_beta   90.00
_cell.angle_gamma   90.00
#
_symmetry.space_group_name_H-M   'P 1'
#
loop_
_entity.id
_entity.type
_entity.pdbx_description
1 polymer ?
#
loop_
_entity_poly.entity_id
_entity_poly.type
_entity_poly.pdbx_seq_one_letter_code
_entity_poly.pdbx_strand_id
1 'polypeptide(L)'
;MRRIVCLSSAAAVSSLSVATAVANSATLTAVPARFIYTTWGSVPCEDWARNESWLKRITSQSDYRSFEFWHVPQADVPAGLRLNAVERYLLSSLENDTDRLLHVSWCEDFDSYWHDRVGSLEMLYKIVYTNDYPLYRYIFGNCTHKVAEKEYMLRKLNYLKSVLFWAGRTERCYTSIVQARYYVQRCVWNALERERYLCACVEAVDSFGKKVPEELRQKVMPELEVALVSMRHWVWDCPNGKRTFTRRLA
;
A
#
# COMPACT_ATOMS: atom_id res chain seq x y z
N MET A 1 -65.62 -25.00 6.32
CA MET A 1 -66.64 -24.08 5.76
C MET A 1 -66.07 -22.67 5.71
N ARG A 2 -66.42 -21.93 4.64
CA ARG A 2 -66.13 -20.51 4.29
C ARG A 2 -64.80 -20.18 3.58
N ARG A 3 -64.98 -19.70 2.35
CA ARG A 3 -64.05 -19.11 1.36
C ARG A 3 -63.72 -17.65 1.72
N ILE A 4 -62.71 -17.08 1.04
CA ILE A 4 -62.57 -15.73 0.40
C ILE A 4 -61.04 -15.56 0.15
N VAL A 5 -60.46 -15.76 -1.04
CA VAL A 5 -60.39 -14.98 -2.30
C VAL A 5 -59.80 -13.55 -2.19
N CYS A 6 -58.75 -13.31 -3.01
CA CYS A 6 -58.23 -12.08 -3.64
C CYS A 6 -56.71 -11.93 -3.39
N LEU A 7 -55.82 -12.23 -4.35
CA LEU A 7 -55.40 -11.53 -5.58
C LEU A 7 -54.60 -10.22 -5.38
N SER A 8 -53.56 -10.11 -6.20
CA SER A 8 -52.79 -8.95 -6.70
C SER A 8 -51.67 -8.31 -5.86
N SER A 9 -50.44 -8.66 -6.26
CA SER A 9 -49.43 -7.82 -6.93
C SER A 9 -49.21 -6.35 -6.50
N ALA A 10 -47.92 -6.02 -6.28
CA ALA A 10 -47.13 -5.00 -6.99
C ALA A 10 -46.40 -3.93 -6.14
N ALA A 11 -45.10 -3.85 -6.41
CA ALA A 11 -44.25 -2.66 -6.53
C ALA A 11 -44.11 -1.69 -5.35
N ALA A 12 -42.97 -1.79 -4.66
CA ALA A 12 -42.39 -0.68 -3.90
C ALA A 12 -41.53 0.18 -4.85
N VAL A 13 -41.94 1.43 -5.06
CA VAL A 13 -41.19 2.47 -5.76
C VAL A 13 -41.03 3.67 -4.82
N SER A 14 -39.77 3.98 -4.53
CA SER A 14 -39.12 5.29 -4.36
C SER A 14 -39.82 6.44 -3.62
N SER A 15 -39.11 7.00 -2.64
CA SER A 15 -38.85 8.46 -2.58
C SER A 15 -37.72 8.80 -1.60
N LEU A 16 -36.54 9.15 -2.11
CA LEU A 16 -35.51 9.89 -1.37
C LEU A 16 -35.92 11.37 -1.29
N SER A 17 -35.88 11.94 -0.08
CA SER A 17 -36.10 13.36 0.20
C SER A 17 -34.78 14.14 0.13
N VAL A 18 -34.77 15.20 -0.67
CA VAL A 18 -33.70 16.20 -0.80
C VAL A 18 -33.89 17.31 0.25
N ALA A 19 -32.77 17.90 0.66
CA ALA A 19 -32.57 19.22 1.29
C ALA A 19 -32.28 19.23 2.81
N THR A 20 -31.05 19.57 3.19
CA THR A 20 -30.60 20.97 3.32
C THR A 20 -29.11 21.02 3.69
N ALA A 21 -28.35 21.74 2.87
CA ALA A 21 -26.97 22.09 3.11
C ALA A 21 -26.89 23.34 4.00
N VAL A 22 -25.98 23.34 4.97
CA VAL A 22 -25.40 24.57 5.52
C VAL A 22 -23.89 24.43 5.48
N ALA A 23 -23.27 25.47 4.93
CA ALA A 23 -21.92 25.54 4.43
C ALA A 23 -20.86 25.34 5.52
N ASN A 24 -19.88 24.47 5.23
CA ASN A 24 -18.50 24.70 5.60
C ASN A 24 -17.68 24.73 4.31
N SER A 25 -17.44 25.94 3.84
CA SER A 25 -16.46 26.28 2.81
C SER A 25 -15.05 26.15 3.40
N ALA A 26 -14.65 24.92 3.71
CA ALA A 26 -13.26 24.53 3.59
C ALA A 26 -13.11 24.06 2.15
N THR A 27 -12.33 24.77 1.35
CA THR A 27 -11.83 24.29 0.07
C THR A 27 -11.08 22.98 0.31
N LEU A 28 -11.83 21.87 0.33
CA LEU A 28 -11.36 20.58 -0.12
C LEU A 28 -10.86 20.86 -1.53
N THR A 29 -9.55 21.03 -1.67
CA THR A 29 -8.87 20.59 -2.88
C THR A 29 -9.24 19.12 -3.02
N ALA A 30 -10.37 18.87 -3.67
CA ALA A 30 -10.83 17.56 -4.05
C ALA A 30 -9.76 17.05 -5.00
N VAL A 31 -8.75 16.37 -4.44
CA VAL A 31 -7.82 15.56 -5.20
C VAL A 31 -8.73 14.69 -6.06
N PRO A 32 -8.65 14.77 -7.39
CA PRO A 32 -9.56 14.04 -8.24
C PRO A 32 -9.39 12.55 -7.91
N ALA A 33 -10.37 11.97 -7.23
CA ALA A 33 -10.37 10.54 -6.95
C ALA A 33 -10.37 9.82 -8.29
N ARG A 34 -9.45 8.87 -8.48
CA ARG A 34 -9.38 8.09 -9.73
C ARG A 34 -9.66 6.60 -9.52
N PHE A 35 -10.23 6.13 -10.60
CA PHE A 35 -11.14 5.03 -10.89
C PHE A 35 -10.47 3.64 -10.83
N ILE A 36 -11.20 2.58 -10.46
CA ILE A 36 -10.69 1.19 -10.37
C ILE A 36 -11.12 0.37 -11.57
N TYR A 37 -10.14 -0.43 -11.99
CA TYR A 37 -10.26 -1.48 -12.98
C TYR A 37 -10.96 -2.73 -12.40
N THR A 38 -12.22 -2.96 -12.75
CA THR A 38 -12.79 -4.32 -12.73
C THR A 38 -13.48 -4.62 -14.05
N THR A 39 -13.14 -5.77 -14.62
CA THR A 39 -13.67 -6.29 -15.89
C THR A 39 -15.08 -6.86 -15.76
N TRP A 40 -15.64 -6.94 -14.53
CA TRP A 40 -16.74 -7.87 -14.22
C TRP A 40 -18.02 -7.24 -13.65
N GLY A 41 -18.07 -5.94 -13.40
CA GLY A 41 -19.34 -5.29 -13.05
C GLY A 41 -19.18 -3.82 -12.67
N SER A 42 -19.76 -2.91 -13.43
CA SER A 42 -19.68 -1.48 -13.11
C SER A 42 -20.67 -0.58 -13.88
N VAL A 43 -21.00 0.57 -13.27
CA VAL A 43 -21.95 1.60 -13.75
C VAL A 43 -21.24 2.58 -14.68
N PRO A 44 -21.63 2.73 -15.96
CA PRO A 44 -20.94 3.59 -16.92
C PRO A 44 -20.96 5.06 -16.49
N CYS A 45 -19.77 5.65 -16.27
CA CYS A 45 -19.58 7.07 -15.94
C CYS A 45 -19.74 8.00 -17.16
N GLU A 46 -19.54 7.48 -18.37
CA GLU A 46 -19.61 8.26 -19.61
C GLU A 46 -20.85 7.86 -20.42
N ASP A 47 -21.61 8.85 -20.92
CA ASP A 47 -22.92 8.61 -21.57
C ASP A 47 -22.85 7.68 -22.77
N TRP A 48 -21.73 7.68 -23.49
CA TRP A 48 -21.52 6.80 -24.65
C TRP A 48 -21.28 5.33 -24.25
N ALA A 49 -20.75 5.06 -23.05
CA ALA A 49 -20.53 3.70 -22.53
C ALA A 49 -21.84 2.99 -22.12
N ARG A 50 -22.96 3.72 -22.08
CA ARG A 50 -24.31 3.15 -21.96
C ARG A 50 -24.80 2.53 -23.26
N ASN A 51 -24.24 2.93 -24.40
CA ASN A 51 -24.71 2.57 -25.74
C ASN A 51 -23.81 1.53 -26.45
N GLU A 52 -22.63 1.23 -25.91
CA GLU A 52 -21.66 0.29 -26.50
C GLU A 52 -21.79 -1.12 -25.92
N SER A 53 -21.45 -2.14 -26.73
CA SER A 53 -21.55 -3.55 -26.32
C SER A 53 -20.55 -3.91 -25.21
N TRP A 54 -20.92 -4.88 -24.36
CA TRP A 54 -20.07 -5.34 -23.26
C TRP A 54 -18.66 -5.75 -23.70
N LEU A 55 -18.54 -6.49 -24.80
CA LEU A 55 -17.24 -6.95 -25.30
C LEU A 55 -16.36 -5.76 -25.72
N LYS A 56 -16.92 -4.80 -26.46
CA LYS A 56 -16.19 -3.61 -26.90
C LYS A 56 -15.74 -2.75 -25.69
N ARG A 57 -16.60 -2.62 -24.67
CA ARG A 57 -16.27 -1.95 -23.40
C ARG A 57 -15.10 -2.59 -22.64
N ILE A 58 -14.90 -3.90 -22.75
CA ILE A 58 -13.79 -4.59 -22.08
C ILE A 58 -12.49 -4.50 -22.88
N THR A 59 -12.55 -4.41 -24.21
CA THR A 59 -11.36 -4.50 -25.07
C THR A 59 -10.67 -3.17 -25.39
N SER A 60 -11.31 -2.03 -25.14
CA SER A 60 -10.73 -0.69 -25.38
C SER A 60 -10.24 0.01 -24.10
N GLN A 61 -9.82 -0.73 -23.07
CA GLN A 61 -9.49 -0.15 -21.75
C GLN A 61 -8.33 0.85 -21.78
N SER A 62 -7.49 0.84 -22.82
CA SER A 62 -6.51 1.90 -23.06
C SER A 62 -7.14 3.26 -23.34
N ASP A 63 -8.35 3.27 -23.89
CA ASP A 63 -9.08 4.44 -24.39
C ASP A 63 -10.23 4.85 -23.46
N TYR A 64 -10.67 3.95 -22.56
CA TYR A 64 -11.73 4.18 -21.57
C TYR A 64 -11.24 4.85 -20.27
N ARG A 65 -12.10 5.69 -19.68
CA ARG A 65 -11.99 6.14 -18.28
C ARG A 65 -12.79 5.17 -17.39
N SER A 66 -12.14 4.13 -16.87
CA SER A 66 -12.82 2.99 -16.24
C SER A 66 -13.19 3.20 -14.76
N PHE A 67 -14.43 3.64 -14.49
CA PHE A 67 -15.28 3.36 -13.28
C PHE A 67 -14.85 3.79 -11.86
N GLU A 68 -15.70 4.58 -11.19
CA GLU A 68 -15.38 5.43 -10.03
C GLU A 68 -14.88 4.64 -8.81
N PHE A 69 -13.72 5.04 -8.26
CA PHE A 69 -13.23 4.53 -6.98
C PHE A 69 -12.68 5.68 -6.15
N TRP A 70 -13.14 5.74 -4.92
CA TRP A 70 -13.02 6.92 -4.07
C TRP A 70 -11.71 6.94 -3.25
N HIS A 71 -10.77 6.01 -3.53
CA HIS A 71 -9.69 5.68 -2.58
C HIS A 71 -8.25 5.81 -3.13
N VAL A 72 -8.02 6.06 -4.43
CA VAL A 72 -6.67 6.26 -4.98
C VAL A 72 -6.52 7.70 -5.49
N PRO A 73 -5.63 8.51 -4.90
CA PRO A 73 -5.37 9.86 -5.34
C PRO A 73 -4.71 9.87 -6.72
N GLN A 74 -5.06 10.85 -7.55
CA GLN A 74 -4.48 11.01 -8.87
C GLN A 74 -3.02 11.47 -8.77
N ALA A 75 -2.10 10.71 -9.38
CA ALA A 75 -0.72 11.11 -9.56
C ALA A 75 -0.55 12.20 -10.63
N ASP A 76 0.40 13.10 -10.41
CA ASP A 76 0.81 14.09 -11.40
C ASP A 76 1.66 13.45 -12.48
N VAL A 77 1.26 13.65 -13.74
CA VAL A 77 2.00 13.11 -14.88
C VAL A 77 3.21 14.00 -15.17
N PRO A 78 4.44 13.47 -15.23
CA PRO A 78 5.62 14.26 -15.56
C PRO A 78 5.48 14.95 -16.91
N ALA A 79 6.03 16.16 -17.01
CA ALA A 79 6.09 16.88 -18.27
C ALA A 79 6.78 16.01 -19.35
N GLY A 80 6.12 15.84 -20.50
CA GLY A 80 6.65 15.08 -21.63
C GLY A 80 6.16 13.62 -21.74
N LEU A 81 5.53 13.04 -20.71
CA LEU A 81 4.96 11.69 -20.79
C LEU A 81 3.49 11.71 -21.21
N ARG A 82 3.11 10.83 -22.15
CA ARG A 82 1.72 10.71 -22.61
C ARG A 82 1.12 9.39 -22.16
N LEU A 83 0.66 9.37 -20.91
CA LEU A 83 0.05 8.19 -20.30
C LEU A 83 -1.43 8.04 -20.71
N ASN A 84 -1.81 6.83 -21.12
CA ASN A 84 -3.21 6.43 -21.30
C ASN A 84 -3.90 6.17 -19.95
N ALA A 85 -5.17 5.78 -19.94
CA ALA A 85 -5.92 5.59 -18.70
C ALA A 85 -5.32 4.50 -17.78
N VAL A 86 -4.92 3.37 -18.36
CA VAL A 86 -4.32 2.23 -17.63
C VAL A 86 -2.95 2.59 -17.06
N GLU A 87 -2.12 3.28 -17.85
CA GLU A 87 -0.81 3.77 -17.41
C GLU A 87 -0.94 4.78 -16.28
N ARG A 88 -1.93 5.69 -16.34
CA ARG A 88 -2.20 6.64 -15.24
C ARG A 88 -2.69 5.94 -13.99
N TYR A 89 -3.52 4.90 -14.12
CA TYR A 89 -3.95 4.08 -12.99
C TYR A 89 -2.76 3.36 -12.33
N LEU A 90 -1.88 2.77 -13.15
CA LEU A 90 -0.65 2.14 -12.67
C LEU A 90 0.23 3.15 -11.92
N LEU A 91 0.48 4.34 -12.49
CA LEU A 91 1.27 5.38 -11.82
C LEU A 91 0.65 5.81 -10.49
N SER A 92 -0.66 6.11 -10.49
CA SER A 92 -1.37 6.54 -9.28
C SER A 92 -1.32 5.47 -8.20
N SER A 93 -1.46 4.20 -8.57
CA SER A 93 -1.34 3.09 -7.62
C SER A 93 0.09 2.94 -7.10
N LEU A 94 1.11 3.05 -7.96
CA LEU A 94 2.51 2.98 -7.55
C LEU A 94 2.86 4.08 -6.56
N GLU A 95 2.44 5.32 -6.81
CA GLU A 95 2.72 6.45 -5.92
C GLU A 95 1.94 6.36 -4.61
N ASN A 96 0.63 6.07 -4.67
CA ASN A 96 -0.19 5.92 -3.48
C ASN A 96 0.27 4.76 -2.60
N ASP A 97 0.56 3.60 -3.17
CA ASP A 97 0.99 2.43 -2.39
C ASP A 97 2.41 2.62 -1.83
N THR A 98 3.28 3.36 -2.54
CA THR A 98 4.59 3.76 -2.00
C THR A 98 4.41 4.68 -0.79
N ASP A 99 3.58 5.72 -0.93
CA ASP A 99 3.32 6.69 0.13
C ASP A 99 2.69 6.02 1.36
N ARG A 100 1.66 5.20 1.16
CA ARG A 100 1.03 4.44 2.24
C ARG A 100 2.02 3.51 2.93
N LEU A 101 2.85 2.80 2.18
CA LEU A 101 3.84 1.90 2.76
C LEU A 101 4.91 2.67 3.56
N LEU A 102 5.29 3.88 3.14
CA LEU A 102 6.18 4.75 3.91
C LEU A 102 5.54 5.31 5.19
N HIS A 103 4.21 5.42 5.25
CA HIS A 103 3.51 5.94 6.43
C HIS A 103 3.10 4.86 7.44
N VAL A 104 2.90 3.62 7.00
CA VAL A 104 2.60 2.48 7.89
C VAL A 104 3.84 2.12 8.73
N SER A 105 3.65 1.73 10.00
CA SER A 105 4.76 1.20 10.81
C SER A 105 5.23 -0.14 10.23
N TRP A 106 6.53 -0.25 9.96
CA TRP A 106 7.13 -1.49 9.48
C TRP A 106 7.39 -2.49 10.60
N CYS A 107 7.37 -2.04 11.85
CA CYS A 107 7.50 -2.91 13.00
C CYS A 107 6.17 -3.57 13.38
N GLU A 108 5.08 -2.80 13.48
CA GLU A 108 3.84 -3.27 14.10
C GLU A 108 2.72 -3.56 13.09
N ASP A 109 2.60 -2.75 12.04
CA ASP A 109 1.46 -2.77 11.12
C ASP A 109 1.79 -3.36 9.73
N PHE A 110 2.98 -3.95 9.56
CA PHE A 110 3.39 -4.51 8.29
C PHE A 110 2.68 -5.85 8.01
N ASP A 111 1.84 -5.87 6.98
CA ASP A 111 1.07 -7.05 6.55
C ASP A 111 1.64 -7.70 5.28
N SER A 112 1.55 -9.02 5.23
CA SER A 112 1.70 -9.85 4.03
C SER A 112 0.91 -9.37 2.80
N TYR A 113 -0.24 -8.70 2.99
CA TYR A 113 -1.02 -8.07 1.92
C TYR A 113 -0.17 -7.20 0.96
N TRP A 114 0.86 -6.54 1.47
CA TRP A 114 1.72 -5.69 0.64
C TRP A 114 2.48 -6.46 -0.45
N HIS A 115 2.81 -7.74 -0.22
CA HIS A 115 3.44 -8.59 -1.23
C HIS A 115 2.48 -8.88 -2.40
N ASP A 116 1.24 -9.25 -2.11
CA ASP A 116 0.21 -9.51 -3.13
C ASP A 116 -0.14 -8.25 -3.91
N ARG A 117 -0.20 -7.12 -3.21
CA ARG A 117 -0.47 -5.81 -3.81
C ARG A 117 0.63 -5.40 -4.79
N VAL A 118 1.90 -5.44 -4.38
CA VAL A 118 3.04 -5.12 -5.27
C VAL A 118 3.15 -6.14 -6.41
N GLY A 119 2.88 -7.41 -6.16
CA GLY A 119 2.84 -8.45 -7.19
C GLY A 119 1.78 -8.16 -8.26
N SER A 120 0.60 -7.68 -7.85
CA SER A 120 -0.47 -7.28 -8.77
C SER A 120 -0.08 -6.09 -9.66
N LEU A 121 0.63 -5.09 -9.10
CA LEU A 121 1.13 -3.95 -9.87
C LEU A 121 2.25 -4.34 -10.84
N GLU A 122 3.14 -5.25 -10.43
CA GLU A 122 4.14 -5.82 -11.33
C GLU A 122 3.48 -6.58 -12.49
N MET A 123 2.44 -7.37 -12.21
CA MET A 123 1.70 -8.08 -13.24
C MET A 123 1.07 -7.10 -14.23
N LEU A 124 0.42 -6.03 -13.74
CA LEU A 124 -0.14 -4.98 -14.59
C LEU A 124 0.93 -4.29 -15.45
N TYR A 125 2.09 -3.97 -14.86
CA TYR A 125 3.23 -3.42 -15.61
C TYR A 125 3.68 -4.37 -16.73
N LYS A 126 3.79 -5.67 -16.47
CA LYS A 126 4.15 -6.68 -17.48
C LYS A 126 3.09 -6.76 -18.58
N ILE A 127 1.80 -6.78 -18.23
CA ILE A 127 0.71 -6.81 -19.22
C ILE A 127 0.80 -5.63 -20.20
N VAL A 128 1.11 -4.43 -19.70
CA VAL A 128 1.10 -3.18 -20.48
C VAL A 128 2.39 -2.98 -21.30
N TYR A 129 3.55 -3.31 -20.72
CA TYR A 129 4.87 -2.95 -21.27
C TYR A 129 5.77 -4.14 -21.66
N THR A 130 5.38 -5.38 -21.38
CA THR A 130 6.08 -6.59 -21.82
C THR A 130 5.18 -7.47 -22.67
N ASN A 131 5.79 -8.46 -23.35
CA ASN A 131 5.05 -9.39 -24.22
C ASN A 131 4.63 -10.66 -23.46
N ASP A 132 4.70 -10.67 -22.13
CA ASP A 132 4.55 -11.88 -21.32
C ASP A 132 3.09 -12.35 -21.21
N TYR A 133 2.12 -11.44 -21.42
CA TYR A 133 0.69 -11.69 -21.22
C TYR A 133 -0.18 -11.22 -22.42
N PRO A 134 -0.12 -11.91 -23.57
CA PRO A 134 -0.77 -11.47 -24.81
C PRO A 134 -2.30 -11.38 -24.71
N LEU A 135 -2.96 -12.29 -23.98
CA LEU A 135 -4.42 -12.27 -23.82
C LEU A 135 -4.89 -11.05 -23.01
N TYR A 136 -4.24 -10.77 -21.89
CA TYR A 136 -4.56 -9.61 -21.07
C TYR A 136 -4.22 -8.30 -21.79
N ARG A 137 -3.16 -8.26 -22.57
CA ARG A 137 -2.78 -7.08 -23.36
C ARG A 137 -3.86 -6.66 -24.36
N TYR A 138 -4.63 -7.60 -24.89
CA TYR A 138 -5.80 -7.27 -25.73
C TYR A 138 -6.87 -6.48 -24.95
N ILE A 139 -6.97 -6.72 -23.65
CA ILE A 139 -7.95 -6.07 -22.77
C ILE A 139 -7.40 -4.72 -22.28
N PHE A 140 -6.18 -4.70 -21.74
CA PHE A 140 -5.56 -3.54 -21.08
C PHE A 140 -4.85 -2.59 -22.04
N GLY A 141 -4.66 -2.99 -23.29
CA GLY A 141 -3.95 -2.22 -24.29
C GLY A 141 -2.45 -2.51 -24.35
N ASN A 142 -1.86 -2.13 -25.48
CA ASN A 142 -0.45 -2.37 -25.80
C ASN A 142 0.35 -1.06 -25.78
N CYS A 143 1.25 -0.91 -24.80
CA CYS A 143 2.12 0.26 -24.68
C CYS A 143 3.60 -0.08 -24.81
N THR A 144 3.96 -1.24 -25.39
CA THR A 144 5.37 -1.66 -25.51
C THR A 144 6.24 -0.71 -26.35
N HIS A 145 5.62 0.11 -27.21
CA HIS A 145 6.30 1.10 -28.03
C HIS A 145 6.70 2.37 -27.26
N LYS A 146 6.12 2.60 -26.08
CA LYS A 146 6.35 3.79 -25.25
C LYS A 146 7.55 3.61 -24.33
N VAL A 147 8.77 3.73 -24.88
CA VAL A 147 10.02 3.43 -24.17
C VAL A 147 10.24 4.34 -22.96
N ALA A 148 9.98 5.65 -23.09
CA ALA A 148 10.17 6.61 -22.02
C ALA A 148 9.21 6.37 -20.85
N GLU A 149 7.92 6.15 -21.15
CA GLU A 149 6.89 5.82 -20.16
C GLU A 149 7.21 4.49 -19.46
N LYS A 150 7.62 3.47 -20.23
CA LYS A 150 8.04 2.17 -19.69
C LYS A 150 9.16 2.31 -18.68
N GLU A 151 10.21 3.05 -19.04
CA GLU A 151 11.35 3.26 -18.16
C GLU A 151 10.96 4.02 -16.89
N TYR A 152 10.13 5.06 -17.01
CA TYR A 152 9.63 5.81 -15.87
C TYR A 152 8.80 4.94 -14.91
N MET A 153 7.86 4.15 -15.43
CA MET A 153 7.05 3.23 -14.63
C MET A 153 7.91 2.15 -13.97
N LEU A 154 8.91 1.63 -14.67
CA LEU A 154 9.84 0.65 -14.13
C LEU A 154 10.62 1.22 -12.95
N ARG A 155 11.09 2.48 -13.03
CA ARG A 155 11.76 3.14 -11.91
C ARG A 155 10.85 3.26 -10.69
N LYS A 156 9.59 3.68 -10.88
CA LYS A 156 8.59 3.78 -9.79
C LYS A 156 8.28 2.41 -9.18
N LEU A 157 8.09 1.38 -10.01
CA LEU A 157 7.88 0.01 -9.53
C LEU A 157 9.08 -0.54 -8.77
N ASN A 158 10.30 -0.31 -9.26
CA ASN A 158 11.51 -0.74 -8.57
C ASN A 158 11.70 -0.03 -7.23
N TYR A 159 11.34 1.25 -7.15
CA TYR A 159 11.34 1.98 -5.89
C TYR A 159 10.35 1.35 -4.90
N LEU A 160 9.09 1.14 -5.28
CA LEU A 160 8.10 0.47 -4.44
C LEU A 160 8.57 -0.92 -3.97
N LYS A 161 9.17 -1.71 -4.86
CA LYS A 161 9.75 -3.02 -4.52
C LYS A 161 10.91 -2.90 -3.52
N SER A 162 11.76 -1.88 -3.66
CA SER A 162 12.83 -1.58 -2.72
C SER A 162 12.27 -1.24 -1.34
N VAL A 163 11.26 -0.37 -1.29
CA VAL A 163 10.56 -0.01 -0.05
C VAL A 163 9.96 -1.25 0.62
N LEU A 164 9.25 -2.10 -0.14
CA LEU A 164 8.68 -3.36 0.37
C LEU A 164 9.75 -4.31 0.91
N PHE A 165 10.88 -4.44 0.21
CA PHE A 165 11.99 -5.27 0.67
C PHE A 165 12.52 -4.78 2.03
N TRP A 166 12.72 -3.47 2.19
CA TRP A 166 13.22 -2.89 3.43
C TRP A 166 12.19 -2.91 4.56
N ALA A 167 10.89 -2.77 4.25
CA ALA A 167 9.81 -2.97 5.21
C ALA A 167 9.84 -4.38 5.79
N GLY A 168 9.87 -5.41 4.94
CA GLY A 168 9.94 -6.80 5.40
C GLY A 168 11.25 -7.16 6.10
N ARG A 169 12.36 -6.49 5.78
CA ARG A 169 13.64 -6.67 6.52
C ARG A 169 13.59 -6.03 7.90
N THR A 170 12.95 -4.86 8.01
CA THR A 170 12.75 -4.14 9.26
C THR A 170 11.83 -4.92 10.18
N GLU A 171 10.69 -5.44 9.67
CA GLU A 171 9.78 -6.31 10.40
C GLU A 171 10.51 -7.51 11.02
N ARG A 172 11.34 -8.21 10.23
CA ARG A 172 12.11 -9.35 10.75
C ARG A 172 13.09 -8.96 11.87
N CYS A 173 13.72 -7.78 11.74
CA CYS A 173 14.60 -7.26 12.78
C CYS A 173 13.81 -6.97 14.06
N TYR A 174 12.66 -6.31 13.94
CA TYR A 174 11.73 -6.08 15.03
C TYR A 174 11.27 -7.38 15.70
N THR A 175 10.79 -8.35 14.91
CA THR A 175 10.33 -9.66 15.40
C THR A 175 11.44 -10.38 16.17
N SER A 176 12.70 -10.26 15.75
CA SER A 176 13.85 -10.82 16.48
C SER A 176 14.06 -10.15 17.85
N ILE A 177 13.91 -8.82 17.92
CA ILE A 177 13.97 -8.06 19.20
C ILE A 177 12.82 -8.49 20.12
N VAL A 178 11.60 -8.62 19.58
CA VAL A 178 10.42 -9.04 20.35
C VAL A 178 10.59 -10.46 20.88
N GLN A 179 11.14 -11.39 20.10
CA GLN A 179 11.45 -12.74 20.54
C GLN A 179 12.50 -12.75 21.66
N ALA A 180 13.58 -11.97 21.51
CA ALA A 180 14.59 -11.82 22.55
C ALA A 180 14.00 -11.25 23.85
N ARG A 181 13.12 -10.25 23.73
CA ARG A 181 12.38 -9.67 24.86
C ARG A 181 11.53 -10.72 25.57
N TYR A 182 10.74 -11.48 24.81
CA TYR A 182 9.88 -12.52 25.36
C TYR A 182 10.67 -13.62 26.08
N TYR A 183 11.81 -14.02 25.51
CA TYR A 183 12.72 -14.97 26.15
C TYR A 183 13.31 -14.41 27.45
N VAL A 184 13.81 -13.17 27.43
CA VAL A 184 14.37 -12.51 28.62
C VAL A 184 13.34 -12.38 29.75
N GLN A 185 12.09 -12.05 29.41
CA GLN A 185 11.00 -11.92 30.38
C GLN A 185 10.71 -13.21 31.15
N ARG A 186 10.82 -14.37 30.48
CA ARG A 186 10.31 -15.64 31.00
C ARG A 186 11.40 -16.61 31.45
N CYS A 187 12.55 -16.57 30.79
CA CYS A 187 13.58 -17.60 30.92
C CYS A 187 14.86 -17.10 31.58
N VAL A 188 15.13 -15.79 31.54
CA VAL A 188 16.40 -15.23 32.02
C VAL A 188 16.20 -14.55 33.36
N TRP A 189 16.79 -15.11 34.42
CA TRP A 189 16.73 -14.56 35.78
C TRP A 189 18.01 -13.81 36.18
N ASN A 190 19.11 -14.06 35.47
CA ASN A 190 20.41 -13.44 35.72
C ASN A 190 20.51 -12.04 35.07
N ALA A 191 20.81 -11.01 35.87
CA ALA A 191 20.92 -9.63 35.39
C ALA A 191 22.00 -9.40 34.31
N LEU A 192 23.19 -10.01 34.46
CA LEU A 192 24.27 -9.90 33.47
C LEU A 192 23.90 -10.57 32.15
N GLU A 193 23.12 -11.64 32.21
CA GLU A 193 22.63 -12.31 31.01
C GLU A 193 21.60 -11.45 30.27
N ARG A 194 20.66 -10.80 31.00
CA ARG A 194 19.73 -9.82 30.41
C ARG A 194 20.44 -8.66 29.74
N GLU A 195 21.53 -8.17 30.34
CA GLU A 195 22.38 -7.13 29.78
C GLU A 195 22.99 -7.56 28.43
N ARG A 196 23.48 -8.80 28.33
CA ARG A 196 24.05 -9.35 27.09
C ARG A 196 23.01 -9.40 25.97
N TYR A 197 21.77 -9.79 26.26
CA TYR A 197 20.68 -9.77 25.28
C TYR A 197 20.39 -8.36 24.76
N LEU A 198 20.35 -7.35 25.65
CA LEU A 198 20.16 -5.96 25.24
C LEU A 198 21.31 -5.46 24.36
N CYS A 199 22.56 -5.71 24.76
CA CYS A 199 23.73 -5.34 23.95
C CYS A 199 23.71 -6.02 22.58
N ALA A 200 23.39 -7.30 22.51
CA ALA A 200 23.27 -8.03 21.24
C ALA A 200 22.15 -7.44 20.34
N CYS A 201 21.01 -7.05 20.92
CA CYS A 201 19.94 -6.38 20.16
C CYS A 201 20.40 -5.02 19.62
N VAL A 202 21.10 -4.22 20.43
CA VAL A 202 21.69 -2.93 20.01
C VAL A 202 22.67 -3.17 18.85
N GLU A 203 23.65 -4.05 19.01
CA GLU A 203 24.63 -4.37 17.96
C GLU A 203 23.97 -4.86 16.67
N ALA A 204 22.92 -5.68 16.77
CA ALA A 204 22.16 -6.16 15.61
C ALA A 204 21.47 -5.00 14.87
N VAL A 205 20.82 -4.08 15.59
CA VAL A 205 20.17 -2.91 14.98
C VAL A 205 21.21 -1.94 14.40
N ASP A 206 22.38 -1.76 15.04
CA ASP A 206 23.47 -0.94 14.48
C ASP A 206 24.02 -1.54 13.17
N SER A 207 24.24 -2.86 13.15
CA SER A 207 24.66 -3.59 11.96
C SER A 207 23.61 -3.52 10.84
N PHE A 208 22.33 -3.59 11.21
CA PHE A 208 21.23 -3.44 10.26
C PHE A 208 21.16 -2.02 9.69
N GLY A 209 21.22 -0.98 10.53
CA GLY A 209 21.16 0.43 10.12
C GLY A 209 22.27 0.85 9.16
N LYS A 210 23.44 0.20 9.21
CA LYS A 210 24.53 0.38 8.22
C LYS A 210 24.18 -0.13 6.82
N LYS A 211 23.25 -1.07 6.71
CA LYS A 211 22.81 -1.66 5.42
C LYS A 211 21.62 -0.92 4.83
N VAL A 212 20.81 -0.28 5.67
CA VAL A 212 19.61 0.47 5.25
C VAL A 212 20.05 1.66 4.39
N PRO A 213 19.41 1.89 3.21
CA PRO A 213 19.64 3.05 2.37
C PRO A 213 19.39 4.35 3.14
N GLU A 214 20.16 5.39 2.85
CA GLU A 214 20.08 6.67 3.58
C GLU A 214 18.66 7.25 3.58
N GLU A 215 17.98 7.19 2.42
CA GLU A 215 16.60 7.64 2.23
C GLU A 215 15.58 6.98 3.14
N LEU A 216 15.81 5.73 3.57
CA LEU A 216 14.90 4.98 4.43
C LEU A 216 15.35 4.99 5.90
N ARG A 217 16.57 5.44 6.19
CA ARG A 217 17.14 5.39 7.54
C ARG A 217 16.30 6.20 8.54
N GLN A 218 15.79 7.35 8.12
CA GLN A 218 14.94 8.22 8.95
C GLN A 218 13.59 7.59 9.32
N LYS A 219 13.13 6.60 8.56
CA LYS A 219 11.93 5.82 8.89
C LYS A 219 12.29 4.61 9.76
N VAL A 220 13.27 3.83 9.32
CA VAL A 220 13.59 2.52 9.91
C VAL A 220 14.18 2.63 11.31
N MET A 221 15.16 3.52 11.50
CA MET A 221 15.94 3.56 12.73
C MET A 221 15.09 4.01 13.93
N PRO A 222 14.27 5.07 13.83
CA PRO A 222 13.41 5.47 14.96
C PRO A 222 12.41 4.38 15.37
N GLU A 223 11.82 3.66 14.41
CA GLU A 223 10.90 2.55 14.73
C GLU A 223 11.62 1.42 15.49
N LEU A 224 12.83 1.04 15.07
CA LEU A 224 13.63 0.01 15.77
C LEU A 224 14.17 0.50 17.12
N GLU A 225 14.47 1.79 17.26
CA GLU A 225 14.88 2.39 18.53
C GLU A 225 13.77 2.29 19.58
N VAL A 226 12.52 2.54 19.20
CA VAL A 226 11.35 2.32 20.09
C VAL A 226 11.28 0.86 20.54
N ALA A 227 11.51 -0.10 19.62
CA ALA A 227 11.55 -1.52 19.95
C ALA A 227 12.69 -1.85 20.94
N LEU A 228 13.86 -1.25 20.78
CA LEU A 228 14.97 -1.42 21.73
C LEU A 228 14.70 -0.76 23.08
N VAL A 229 14.01 0.38 23.14
CA VAL A 229 13.55 0.99 24.40
C VAL A 229 12.62 0.03 25.13
N SER A 230 11.71 -0.63 24.40
CA SER A 230 10.84 -1.67 24.96
C SER A 230 11.65 -2.84 25.53
N MET A 231 12.70 -3.29 24.83
CA MET A 231 13.61 -4.33 25.33
C MET A 231 14.34 -3.88 26.61
N ARG A 232 14.87 -2.65 26.63
CA ARG A 232 15.57 -2.07 27.79
C ARG A 232 14.71 -2.06 29.04
N HIS A 233 13.41 -1.84 28.93
CA HIS A 233 12.50 -1.84 30.08
C HIS A 233 12.59 -3.13 30.92
N TRP A 234 12.97 -4.26 30.31
CA TRP A 234 13.09 -5.55 30.99
C TRP A 234 14.47 -5.81 31.63
N VAL A 235 15.35 -4.82 31.55
CA VAL A 235 16.73 -4.86 32.03
C VAL A 235 16.90 -3.85 33.17
N TRP A 236 16.57 -4.28 34.39
CA TRP A 236 16.46 -3.40 35.57
C TRP A 236 17.83 -3.10 36.21
N ASP A 237 18.72 -4.09 36.33
CA ASP A 237 19.95 -4.01 37.13
C ASP A 237 21.25 -4.12 36.30
N CYS A 238 21.45 -3.20 35.35
CA CYS A 238 22.58 -3.27 34.40
C CYS A 238 23.22 -1.89 34.14
N PRO A 239 24.26 -1.50 34.91
CA PRO A 239 24.87 -0.18 34.79
C PRO A 239 25.66 0.05 33.48
N ASN A 240 26.16 -0.99 32.81
CA ASN A 240 26.96 -0.84 31.59
C ASN A 240 26.11 -0.83 30.32
N GLY A 241 25.12 -1.71 30.19
CA GLY A 241 24.18 -1.79 29.08
C GLY A 241 23.25 -0.59 29.03
N LYS A 242 22.83 -0.06 30.20
CA LYS A 242 22.12 1.23 30.26
C LYS A 242 23.00 2.37 29.75
N ARG A 243 24.31 2.40 30.05
CA ARG A 243 25.23 3.44 29.52
C ARG A 243 25.40 3.34 28.01
N THR A 244 25.62 2.15 27.45
CA THR A 244 25.74 1.94 26.00
C THR A 244 24.46 2.32 25.26
N PHE A 245 23.30 1.96 25.80
CA PHE A 245 22.02 2.35 25.25
C PHE A 245 21.75 3.86 25.33
N THR A 246 22.07 4.48 26.47
CA THR A 246 21.88 5.94 26.65
C THR A 246 22.79 6.75 25.72
N ARG A 247 24.01 6.27 25.43
CA ARG A 247 24.93 6.90 24.45
C ARG A 247 24.44 6.82 23.00
N ARG A 248 23.58 5.86 22.69
CA ARG A 248 23.04 5.69 21.33
C ARG A 248 21.79 6.53 21.10
N LEU A 249 20.97 6.72 22.14
CA LEU A 249 19.75 7.54 22.08
C LEU A 249 19.98 9.04 22.35
N ALA A 250 21.16 9.43 22.84
CA ALA A 250 21.55 10.83 23.08
C ALA A 250 22.32 11.38 21.89
#